data_AF-A0A2I8SV54-F1
#
_entry.id   AF-A0A2I8SV54-F1
#
_cell.length_a   1.000
_cell.length_b   1.000
_cell.length_c   1.000
_cell.angle_alpha   90.00
_cell.angle_beta   90.00
_cell.angle_gamma   90.00
#
_symmetry.space_group_name_H-M   'P 1'
#
loop_
_entity.id
_entity.type
_entity.pdbx_description
1 polymer ?
#
loop_
_entity_poly.entity_id
_entity_poly.type
_entity_poly.pdbx_seq_one_letter_code
_entity_poly.pdbx_strand_id
1 'polypeptide(L)'
;MNTSHVRVVTHMCGFLVWLYSLSMLPPMVVALFYKEKSLFVFFITFVIFFCIGGGAWYTTKKSGIQLRTRDGFIIIVMFWILFSVISAFPLWIDSELNLTFIDALFEGVSGITTTGATVIDDVSSLPRAYLYYRSQLNFIGGLGVIVLAVAVLPLLGIGGTKLYQSEMPGPFKDDKLTPRLADTSRTLWITYSLLGIACIVCYRLAGMPLFDAICHGISTVSLGGFSTHSESIGYFNNYLVELVAGSFSLLSAFNFTLWYIVISRKTIKPLIRDIELRFFLLIALGVIIVTSFQVWHIGMYDLHGSFIHSFFLASSMLTDNGLATQDYANWPTHTIVFLLSSSFFGGCIGSTCGGIKSLRFLILFKQSKHEINQLSHPRALLSVNVGGKIVTDRVMRSVWSFFFLYTLFTVFFILVLNGMGYDFLTSFATVAACINNMGLGFGATASSFGVLNDIAKYLMCIAMILGRLEIYPVIILFSGFFWRS
;
A
#
# COMPACT_ATOMS: atom_id res chain seq x y z
N MET A 1 25.34 5.00 -21.36
CA MET A 1 24.93 3.82 -20.56
C MET A 1 25.65 2.60 -21.12
N ASN A 2 26.50 1.92 -20.34
CA ASN A 2 27.27 0.78 -20.86
C ASN A 2 26.30 -0.34 -21.29
N THR A 3 26.48 -0.94 -22.47
CA THR A 3 25.57 -1.94 -23.06
C THR A 3 25.36 -3.18 -22.17
N SER A 4 26.27 -3.44 -21.24
CA SER A 4 26.15 -4.49 -20.23
C SER A 4 25.06 -4.19 -19.18
N HIS A 5 24.88 -2.94 -18.74
CA HIS A 5 23.91 -2.59 -17.69
C HIS A 5 22.46 -2.69 -18.17
N VAL A 6 22.19 -2.21 -19.38
CA VAL A 6 20.86 -2.32 -20.00
C VAL A 6 20.46 -3.79 -20.11
N ARG A 7 21.39 -4.68 -20.51
CA ARG A 7 21.13 -6.12 -20.57
C ARG A 7 20.78 -6.73 -19.21
N VAL A 8 21.45 -6.33 -18.12
CA VAL A 8 21.15 -6.85 -16.77
C VAL A 8 19.76 -6.39 -16.32
N VAL A 9 19.40 -5.12 -16.53
CA VAL A 9 18.07 -4.60 -16.21
C VAL A 9 17.00 -5.30 -17.05
N THR A 10 17.20 -5.43 -18.37
CA THR A 10 16.27 -6.16 -19.25
C THR A 10 16.13 -7.63 -18.86
N HIS A 11 17.22 -8.29 -18.43
CA HIS A 11 17.17 -9.67 -17.95
C HIS A 11 16.26 -9.82 -16.73
N MET A 12 16.43 -8.94 -15.74
CA MET A 12 15.63 -8.96 -14.51
C MET A 12 14.17 -8.57 -14.77
N CYS A 13 13.93 -7.50 -15.54
CA CYS A 13 12.58 -7.10 -15.91
C CYS A 13 11.88 -8.18 -16.75
N GLY A 14 12.58 -8.82 -17.70
CA GLY A 14 12.03 -9.91 -18.50
C GLY A 14 11.62 -11.11 -17.64
N PHE A 15 12.47 -11.51 -16.69
CA PHE A 15 12.15 -12.56 -15.72
C PHE A 15 10.93 -12.19 -14.85
N LEU A 16 10.86 -10.95 -14.37
CA LEU A 16 9.74 -10.48 -13.55
C LEU A 16 8.43 -10.43 -14.32
N VAL A 17 8.44 -9.97 -15.58
CA VAL A 17 7.26 -9.97 -16.47
C VAL A 17 6.81 -11.40 -16.76
N TRP A 18 7.76 -12.30 -17.03
CA TRP A 18 7.47 -13.72 -17.22
C TRP A 18 6.81 -14.33 -15.98
N LEU A 19 7.37 -14.09 -14.79
CA LEU A 19 6.82 -14.57 -13.53
C LEU A 19 5.43 -13.96 -13.25
N TYR A 20 5.26 -12.66 -13.50
CA TYR A 20 4.00 -11.96 -13.28
C TYR A 20 2.89 -12.43 -14.21
N SER A 21 3.21 -12.83 -15.44
CA SER A 21 2.21 -13.38 -16.36
C SER A 21 1.50 -14.61 -15.78
N LEU A 22 2.19 -15.43 -14.97
CA LEU A 22 1.59 -16.59 -14.29
C LEU A 22 0.48 -16.20 -13.30
N SER A 23 0.44 -14.95 -12.84
CA SER A 23 -0.66 -14.42 -12.01
C SER A 23 -1.99 -14.33 -12.75
N MET A 24 -2.01 -14.46 -14.09
CA MET A 24 -3.26 -14.53 -14.86
C MET A 24 -3.92 -15.91 -14.76
N LEU A 25 -3.22 -16.94 -14.28
CA LEU A 25 -3.78 -18.30 -14.18
C LEU A 25 -4.91 -18.42 -13.14
N PRO A 26 -4.80 -17.89 -11.90
CA PRO A 26 -5.91 -17.96 -10.95
C PRO A 26 -7.22 -17.29 -11.41
N PRO A 27 -7.25 -16.05 -11.98
CA PRO A 27 -8.49 -15.49 -12.49
C PRO A 27 -9.04 -16.28 -13.69
N MET A 28 -8.20 -16.90 -14.53
CA MET A 28 -8.68 -17.85 -15.56
C MET A 28 -9.40 -19.06 -14.94
N VAL A 29 -8.88 -19.60 -13.84
CA VAL A 29 -9.52 -20.72 -13.13
C VAL A 29 -10.86 -20.28 -12.55
N VAL A 30 -10.95 -19.09 -11.97
CA VAL A 30 -12.23 -18.51 -11.50
C VAL A 30 -13.21 -18.34 -12.66
N ALA A 31 -12.76 -17.79 -13.79
CA ALA A 31 -13.58 -17.64 -15.00
C ALA A 31 -14.09 -19.00 -15.51
N LEU A 32 -13.26 -20.05 -15.49
CA LEU A 32 -13.66 -21.40 -15.87
C LEU A 32 -14.73 -21.97 -14.95
N PHE A 33 -14.57 -21.82 -13.63
CA PHE A 33 -15.55 -22.29 -12.65
C PHE A 33 -16.91 -21.62 -12.80
N TYR A 34 -16.91 -20.31 -13.07
CA TYR A 34 -18.13 -19.52 -13.27
C TYR A 34 -18.62 -19.47 -14.72
N LYS A 35 -17.94 -20.17 -15.64
CA LYS A 35 -18.26 -20.23 -17.07
C LYS A 35 -18.32 -18.85 -17.75
N GLU A 36 -17.40 -17.97 -17.37
CA GLU A 36 -17.30 -16.61 -17.87
C GLU A 36 -16.40 -16.52 -19.12
N LYS A 37 -16.75 -15.64 -20.06
CA LYS A 37 -15.93 -15.40 -21.27
C LYS A 37 -14.60 -14.71 -20.97
N SER A 38 -14.50 -14.03 -19.82
CA SER A 38 -13.29 -13.38 -19.31
C SER A 38 -12.06 -14.31 -19.29
N LEU A 39 -12.27 -15.64 -19.30
CA LEU A 39 -11.23 -16.66 -19.48
C LEU A 39 -10.33 -16.37 -20.69
N PHE A 40 -10.90 -16.02 -21.83
CA PHE A 40 -10.13 -15.78 -23.06
C PHE A 40 -9.25 -14.53 -22.95
N VAL A 41 -9.76 -13.50 -22.30
CA VAL A 41 -9.04 -12.24 -22.06
C VAL A 41 -7.82 -12.47 -21.17
N PHE A 42 -7.99 -13.17 -20.05
CA PHE A 42 -6.86 -13.53 -19.19
C PHE A 42 -5.88 -14.49 -19.88
N PHE A 43 -6.35 -15.42 -20.71
CA PHE A 43 -5.49 -16.32 -21.47
C PHE A 43 -4.63 -15.57 -22.52
N ILE A 44 -5.23 -14.65 -23.27
CA ILE A 44 -4.50 -13.81 -24.24
C ILE A 44 -3.44 -12.98 -23.51
N THR A 45 -3.83 -12.36 -22.38
CA THR A 45 -2.92 -11.59 -21.53
C THR A 45 -1.75 -12.44 -21.05
N PHE A 46 -2.03 -13.65 -20.55
CA PHE A 46 -1.02 -14.61 -20.14
C PHE A 46 -0.03 -14.90 -21.27
N VAL A 47 -0.51 -15.33 -22.45
CA VAL A 47 0.35 -15.74 -23.57
C VAL A 47 1.23 -14.59 -24.05
N ILE A 48 0.67 -13.38 -24.20
CA ILE A 48 1.42 -12.21 -24.69
C ILE A 48 2.58 -11.90 -23.74
N PHE A 49 2.31 -11.70 -22.45
CA PHE A 49 3.35 -11.28 -21.51
C PHE A 49 4.29 -12.42 -21.10
N PHE A 50 3.82 -13.67 -21.11
CA PHE A 50 4.68 -14.84 -20.92
C PHE A 50 5.71 -14.94 -22.05
N CYS A 51 5.29 -14.78 -23.31
CA CYS A 51 6.19 -14.79 -24.46
C CYS A 51 7.15 -13.60 -24.48
N ILE A 52 6.65 -12.38 -24.22
CA ILE A 52 7.49 -11.16 -24.19
C ILE A 52 8.54 -11.25 -23.07
N GLY A 53 8.10 -11.56 -21.84
CA GLY A 53 8.99 -11.70 -20.69
C GLY A 53 10.00 -12.83 -20.88
N GLY A 54 9.52 -14.00 -21.33
CA GLY A 54 10.36 -15.17 -21.60
C GLY A 54 11.39 -14.92 -22.71
N GLY A 55 11.00 -14.24 -23.79
CA GLY A 55 11.90 -13.85 -24.88
C GLY A 55 12.98 -12.86 -24.44
N ALA A 56 12.60 -11.82 -23.67
CA ALA A 56 13.55 -10.87 -23.10
C ALA A 56 14.53 -11.55 -22.13
N TRP A 57 14.04 -12.47 -21.29
CA TRP A 57 14.86 -13.23 -20.35
C TRP A 57 15.83 -14.18 -21.07
N TYR A 58 15.36 -14.90 -22.09
CA TYR A 58 16.16 -15.86 -22.86
C TYR A 58 17.30 -15.18 -23.63
N THR A 59 17.01 -14.06 -24.31
CA THR A 59 17.99 -13.32 -25.11
C THR A 59 19.11 -12.68 -24.27
N THR A 60 18.87 -12.45 -22.98
CA THR A 60 19.81 -11.79 -22.06
C THR A 60 20.54 -12.76 -21.13
N LYS A 61 20.28 -14.08 -21.22
CA LYS A 61 20.81 -15.15 -20.33
C LYS A 61 22.35 -15.18 -20.16
N LYS A 62 23.11 -14.62 -21.11
CA LYS A 62 24.59 -14.59 -21.07
C LYS A 62 25.18 -13.36 -20.36
N SER A 63 24.37 -12.46 -19.81
CA SER A 63 24.89 -11.33 -19.03
C SER A 63 25.43 -11.82 -17.68
N GLY A 64 26.69 -11.55 -17.36
CA GLY A 64 27.20 -11.74 -16.00
C GLY A 64 26.42 -10.85 -15.04
N ILE A 65 25.63 -11.45 -14.14
CA ILE A 65 24.78 -10.72 -13.21
C ILE A 65 25.65 -10.19 -12.07
N GLN A 66 26.08 -8.94 -12.16
CA GLN A 66 26.59 -8.18 -11.02
C GLN A 66 25.69 -6.97 -10.81
N LEU A 67 24.68 -7.14 -9.93
CA LEU A 67 23.75 -6.07 -9.60
C LEU A 67 24.46 -5.00 -8.78
N ARG A 68 24.51 -3.78 -9.30
CA ARG A 68 24.90 -2.59 -8.53
C ARG A 68 23.67 -1.96 -7.89
N THR A 69 23.87 -1.16 -6.84
CA THR A 69 22.77 -0.44 -6.17
C THR A 69 21.93 0.40 -7.13
N ARG A 70 22.57 1.01 -8.15
CA ARG A 70 21.90 1.76 -9.22
C ARG A 70 20.91 0.92 -10.01
N ASP A 71 21.32 -0.30 -10.38
CA ASP A 71 20.48 -1.21 -11.17
C ASP A 71 19.25 -1.61 -10.35
N GLY A 72 19.39 -1.76 -9.02
CA GLY A 72 18.28 -1.99 -8.11
C GLY A 72 17.20 -0.90 -8.17
N PHE A 73 17.57 0.38 -8.08
CA PHE A 73 16.60 1.48 -8.19
C PHE A 73 15.83 1.48 -9.51
N ILE A 74 16.52 1.27 -10.62
CA ILE A 74 15.89 1.21 -11.94
C ILE A 74 14.92 0.02 -12.01
N ILE A 75 15.34 -1.16 -11.56
CA ILE A 75 14.51 -2.38 -11.59
C ILE A 75 13.24 -2.17 -10.76
N ILE A 76 13.33 -1.54 -9.59
CA ILE A 76 12.19 -1.28 -8.72
C ILE A 76 11.17 -0.37 -9.41
N VAL A 77 11.60 0.76 -9.97
CA VAL A 77 10.67 1.68 -10.63
C VAL A 77 10.07 1.04 -11.88
N MET A 78 10.88 0.34 -12.68
CA MET A 78 10.41 -0.38 -13.85
C MET A 78 9.43 -1.51 -13.50
N PHE A 79 9.64 -2.20 -12.38
CA PHE A 79 8.74 -3.25 -11.90
C PHE A 79 7.33 -2.70 -11.69
N TRP A 80 7.18 -1.58 -10.95
CA TRP A 80 5.87 -0.98 -10.71
C TRP A 80 5.20 -0.45 -11.98
N ILE A 81 5.97 0.16 -12.88
CA ILE A 81 5.44 0.66 -14.16
C ILE A 81 4.98 -0.51 -15.04
N LEU A 82 5.84 -1.51 -15.25
CA LEU A 82 5.53 -2.66 -16.10
C LEU A 82 4.35 -3.45 -15.55
N PHE A 83 4.32 -3.70 -14.24
CA PHE A 83 3.25 -4.47 -13.62
C PHE A 83 1.93 -3.69 -13.68
N SER A 84 1.94 -2.37 -13.55
CA SER A 84 0.74 -1.56 -13.73
C SER A 84 0.17 -1.69 -15.15
N VAL A 85 1.02 -1.60 -16.18
CA VAL A 85 0.59 -1.74 -17.58
C VAL A 85 0.07 -3.16 -17.87
N ILE A 86 0.75 -4.19 -17.38
CA ILE A 86 0.29 -5.57 -17.51
C ILE A 86 -1.04 -5.76 -16.78
N SER A 87 -1.20 -5.13 -15.61
CA SER A 87 -2.40 -5.27 -14.80
C SER A 87 -3.63 -4.66 -15.45
N ALA A 88 -3.44 -3.56 -16.18
CA ALA A 88 -4.46 -2.87 -16.95
C ALA A 88 -4.91 -3.63 -18.20
N PHE A 89 -4.02 -4.44 -18.78
CA PHE A 89 -4.24 -5.08 -20.07
C PHE A 89 -5.52 -5.92 -20.16
N PRO A 90 -5.84 -6.85 -19.23
CA PRO A 90 -7.07 -7.64 -19.30
C PRO A 90 -8.34 -6.80 -19.09
N LEU A 91 -8.25 -5.64 -18.45
CA LEU A 91 -9.38 -4.70 -18.29
C LEU A 91 -9.61 -3.88 -19.56
N TRP A 92 -8.54 -3.60 -20.30
CA TRP A 92 -8.59 -2.80 -21.52
C TRP A 92 -9.06 -3.60 -22.75
N ILE A 93 -8.61 -4.85 -22.90
CA ILE A 93 -8.93 -5.64 -24.11
C ILE A 93 -10.31 -6.28 -24.08
N ASP A 94 -10.97 -6.30 -22.91
CA ASP A 94 -12.33 -6.83 -22.82
C ASP A 94 -13.35 -5.77 -23.27
N SER A 95 -13.93 -6.00 -24.44
CA SER A 95 -14.97 -5.14 -24.99
C SER A 95 -16.27 -5.15 -24.19
N GLU A 96 -16.50 -6.15 -23.34
CA GLU A 96 -17.70 -6.18 -22.48
C GLU A 96 -17.61 -5.11 -21.37
N LEU A 97 -16.40 -4.71 -20.95
CA LEU A 97 -16.19 -3.69 -19.91
C LEU A 97 -16.27 -2.25 -20.44
N ASN A 98 -16.02 -2.02 -21.73
CA ASN A 98 -16.04 -0.70 -22.39
C ASN A 98 -15.18 0.37 -21.69
N LEU A 99 -14.05 -0.02 -21.08
CA LEU A 99 -13.14 0.90 -20.43
C LEU A 99 -12.19 1.54 -21.43
N THR A 100 -11.94 2.85 -21.28
CA THR A 100 -10.85 3.50 -21.99
C THR A 100 -9.51 2.96 -21.50
N PHE A 101 -8.44 3.13 -22.28
CA PHE A 101 -7.11 2.70 -21.85
C PHE A 101 -6.69 3.37 -20.53
N ILE A 102 -7.03 4.64 -20.32
CA ILE A 102 -6.68 5.36 -19.08
C ILE A 102 -7.47 4.84 -17.89
N ASP A 103 -8.74 4.47 -18.07
CA ASP A 103 -9.55 3.88 -16.99
C ASP A 103 -9.00 2.50 -16.58
N ALA A 104 -8.68 1.67 -17.57
CA ALA A 104 -8.04 0.37 -17.34
C ALA A 104 -6.65 0.53 -16.69
N LEU A 105 -5.87 1.54 -17.12
CA LEU A 105 -4.59 1.87 -16.51
C LEU A 105 -4.76 2.32 -15.06
N PHE A 106 -5.75 3.16 -14.77
CA PHE A 106 -6.05 3.61 -13.42
C PHE A 106 -6.43 2.45 -12.50
N GLU A 107 -7.33 1.56 -12.93
CA GLU A 107 -7.66 0.34 -12.17
C GLU A 107 -6.44 -0.55 -11.96
N GLY A 108 -5.62 -0.75 -13.00
CA GLY A 108 -4.43 -1.58 -12.93
C GLY A 108 -3.36 -1.03 -11.98
N VAL A 109 -3.08 0.28 -12.07
CA VAL A 109 -2.17 1.00 -11.16
C VAL A 109 -2.72 0.95 -9.74
N SER A 110 -4.00 1.27 -9.56
CA SER A 110 -4.66 1.29 -8.26
C SER A 110 -4.60 -0.07 -7.57
N GLY A 111 -4.90 -1.15 -8.30
CA GLY A 111 -4.83 -2.51 -7.75
C GLY A 111 -3.41 -2.93 -7.38
N ILE A 112 -2.44 -2.77 -8.28
CA ILE A 112 -1.08 -3.24 -7.97
C ILE A 112 -0.44 -2.41 -6.86
N THR A 113 -0.67 -1.09 -6.84
CA THR A 113 -0.14 -0.21 -5.78
C THR A 113 -0.89 -0.35 -4.46
N THR A 114 -1.90 -1.22 -4.39
CA THR A 114 -2.81 -1.39 -3.25
C THR A 114 -3.44 -0.08 -2.82
N THR A 115 -3.83 0.75 -3.79
CA THR A 115 -4.53 2.01 -3.54
C THR A 115 -6.01 1.76 -3.31
N GLY A 116 -6.66 0.94 -4.13
CA GLY A 116 -8.08 0.65 -3.99
C GLY A 116 -9.05 1.69 -4.55
N ALA A 117 -8.55 2.76 -5.18
CA ALA A 117 -9.38 3.72 -5.91
C ALA A 117 -9.95 3.07 -7.17
N THR A 118 -11.25 3.26 -7.44
CA THR A 118 -11.92 2.70 -8.61
C THR A 118 -12.50 3.77 -9.51
N VAL A 119 -12.40 3.57 -10.83
CA VAL A 119 -13.07 4.38 -11.85
C VAL A 119 -14.32 3.67 -12.41
N ILE A 120 -14.58 2.44 -11.96
CA ILE A 120 -15.74 1.65 -12.35
C ILE A 120 -16.88 1.99 -11.39
N ASP A 121 -17.95 2.58 -11.91
CA ASP A 121 -19.08 3.04 -11.09
C ASP A 121 -19.87 1.88 -10.47
N ASP A 122 -20.20 0.85 -11.26
CA ASP A 122 -20.89 -0.34 -10.77
C ASP A 122 -19.99 -1.58 -10.78
N VAL A 123 -19.16 -1.67 -9.74
CA VAL A 123 -18.29 -2.82 -9.49
C VAL A 123 -19.07 -4.13 -9.34
N SER A 124 -20.27 -4.07 -8.74
CA SER A 124 -21.06 -5.26 -8.42
C SER A 124 -21.53 -6.02 -9.66
N SER A 125 -21.63 -5.34 -10.80
CA SER A 125 -22.00 -5.91 -12.10
C SER A 125 -20.86 -6.67 -12.79
N LEU A 126 -19.61 -6.52 -12.32
CA LEU A 126 -18.46 -7.14 -12.96
C LEU A 126 -18.50 -8.68 -12.84
N PRO A 127 -18.03 -9.40 -13.87
CA PRO A 127 -17.82 -10.84 -13.77
C PRO A 127 -16.91 -11.20 -12.59
N ARG A 128 -17.15 -12.36 -11.97
CA ARG A 128 -16.43 -12.79 -10.76
C ARG A 128 -14.94 -12.95 -10.99
N ALA A 129 -14.50 -13.32 -12.20
CA ALA A 129 -13.08 -13.35 -12.52
C ALA A 129 -12.41 -11.99 -12.39
N TYR A 130 -13.08 -10.90 -12.78
CA TYR A 130 -12.57 -9.54 -12.64
C TYR A 130 -12.58 -9.05 -11.18
N LEU A 131 -13.64 -9.37 -10.43
CA LEU A 131 -13.71 -9.07 -8.99
C LEU A 131 -12.57 -9.74 -8.21
N TYR A 132 -12.32 -11.02 -8.51
CA TYR A 132 -11.20 -11.76 -7.93
C TYR A 132 -9.86 -11.20 -8.39
N TYR A 133 -9.71 -10.92 -9.69
CA TYR A 133 -8.48 -10.36 -10.25
C TYR A 133 -8.09 -9.04 -9.59
N ARG A 134 -9.05 -8.11 -9.42
CA ARG A 134 -8.83 -6.85 -8.70
C ARG A 134 -8.31 -7.10 -7.28
N SER A 135 -8.99 -7.96 -6.53
CA SER A 135 -8.56 -8.34 -5.17
C SER A 135 -7.17 -9.02 -5.15
N GLN A 136 -6.86 -9.80 -6.18
CA GLN A 136 -5.55 -10.44 -6.34
C GLN A 136 -4.44 -9.42 -6.63
N LEU A 137 -4.70 -8.38 -7.43
CA LEU A 137 -3.73 -7.31 -7.68
C LEU A 137 -3.30 -6.67 -6.36
N ASN A 138 -4.26 -6.38 -5.48
CA ASN A 138 -3.96 -5.88 -4.14
C ASN A 138 -3.06 -6.83 -3.36
N PHE A 139 -3.39 -8.13 -3.36
CA PHE A 139 -2.61 -9.14 -2.64
C PHE A 139 -1.16 -9.24 -3.14
N ILE A 140 -0.96 -9.27 -4.45
CA ILE A 140 0.38 -9.32 -5.08
C ILE A 140 1.13 -8.02 -4.83
N GLY A 141 0.45 -6.88 -4.94
CA GLY A 141 0.98 -5.55 -4.64
C GLY A 141 1.47 -5.40 -3.21
N GLY A 142 0.71 -5.91 -2.24
CA GLY A 142 1.07 -5.93 -0.82
C GLY A 142 2.33 -6.75 -0.58
N LEU A 143 2.42 -7.95 -1.17
CA LEU A 143 3.63 -8.77 -1.14
C LEU A 143 4.83 -8.03 -1.74
N GLY A 144 4.63 -7.34 -2.87
CA GLY A 144 5.65 -6.54 -3.54
C GLY A 144 6.29 -5.51 -2.61
N VAL A 145 5.49 -4.79 -1.82
CA VAL A 145 6.01 -3.82 -0.84
C VAL A 145 6.70 -4.45 0.34
N ILE A 146 6.19 -5.55 0.88
CA ILE A 146 6.87 -6.25 1.99
C ILE A 146 8.26 -6.71 1.55
N VAL A 147 8.36 -7.31 0.36
CA VAL A 147 9.64 -7.78 -0.19
C VAL A 147 10.57 -6.59 -0.52
N LEU A 148 10.02 -5.51 -1.09
CA LEU A 148 10.77 -4.29 -1.38
C LEU A 148 11.35 -3.66 -0.11
N ALA A 149 10.55 -3.55 0.95
CA ALA A 149 10.96 -2.98 2.22
C ALA A 149 12.19 -3.75 2.76
N VAL A 150 12.17 -5.08 2.72
CA VAL A 150 13.30 -5.89 3.19
C VAL A 150 14.51 -5.83 2.25
N ALA A 151 14.29 -5.80 0.93
CA ALA A 151 15.36 -5.77 -0.05
C ALA A 151 16.09 -4.42 -0.12
N VAL A 152 15.37 -3.32 0.06
CA VAL A 152 15.83 -1.97 -0.30
C VAL A 152 16.13 -1.09 0.91
N LEU A 153 15.40 -1.23 2.03
CA LEU A 153 15.65 -0.43 3.24
C LEU A 153 17.09 -0.54 3.77
N PRO A 154 17.77 -1.72 3.72
CA PRO A 154 19.18 -1.82 4.12
C PRO A 154 20.11 -0.98 3.23
N LEU A 155 19.83 -0.91 1.93
CA LEU A 155 20.62 -0.18 0.93
C LEU A 155 20.44 1.33 1.04
N LEU A 156 19.22 1.76 1.37
CA LEU A 156 18.89 3.18 1.53
C LEU A 156 19.54 3.78 2.79
N GLY A 157 19.73 2.99 3.87
CA GLY A 157 20.25 3.50 5.14
C GLY A 157 19.35 4.56 5.80
N ILE A 158 18.09 4.66 5.33
CA ILE A 158 17.10 5.70 5.66
C ILE A 158 16.00 5.15 6.59
N GLY A 159 15.87 3.83 6.73
CA GLY A 159 14.76 3.18 7.44
C GLY A 159 15.02 2.76 8.89
N GLY A 160 16.09 3.25 9.53
CA GLY A 160 16.41 2.83 10.91
C GLY A 160 16.67 1.31 11.06
N THR A 161 16.88 0.57 9.97
CA THR A 161 17.06 -0.90 9.98
C THR A 161 18.27 -1.37 10.78
N LYS A 162 19.30 -0.53 10.94
CA LYS A 162 20.41 -0.76 11.90
C LYS A 162 19.93 -0.77 13.36
N LEU A 163 18.78 -0.16 13.67
CA LEU A 163 18.13 -0.26 14.98
C LEU A 163 17.44 -1.62 15.18
N TYR A 164 16.89 -2.25 14.14
CA TYR A 164 16.21 -3.54 14.25
C TYR A 164 17.15 -4.77 14.19
N GLN A 165 18.32 -4.63 13.55
CA GLN A 165 19.31 -5.71 13.42
C GLN A 165 19.85 -6.27 14.74
N SER A 166 19.74 -5.56 15.87
CA SER A 166 20.21 -6.08 17.17
C SER A 166 19.18 -6.89 17.95
N GLU A 167 17.90 -6.87 17.57
CA GLU A 167 16.83 -7.58 18.29
C GLU A 167 16.48 -8.93 17.65
N MET A 168 17.03 -9.20 16.47
CA MET A 168 16.93 -10.49 15.79
C MET A 168 17.82 -11.53 16.51
N PRO A 169 17.26 -12.67 16.97
CA PRO A 169 18.04 -13.67 17.70
C PRO A 169 18.83 -14.56 16.73
N GLY A 170 20.13 -14.77 16.94
CA GLY A 170 20.96 -15.71 16.15
C GLY A 170 21.96 -15.03 15.19
N PRO A 171 22.51 -15.74 14.17
CA PRO A 171 23.63 -15.31 13.31
C PRO A 171 23.27 -14.19 12.31
N PHE A 172 22.34 -13.31 12.69
CA PHE A 172 21.80 -12.17 11.95
C PHE A 172 22.70 -10.92 12.02
N LYS A 173 23.96 -11.07 12.47
CA LYS A 173 24.94 -9.99 12.63
C LYS A 173 25.86 -9.75 11.41
N ASP A 174 25.90 -10.67 10.42
CA ASP A 174 26.95 -10.66 9.38
C ASP A 174 26.49 -10.18 7.98
N ASP A 175 27.43 -9.61 7.21
CA ASP A 175 27.28 -8.80 5.98
C ASP A 175 26.93 -9.51 4.64
N LYS A 176 26.57 -10.80 4.60
CA LYS A 176 26.26 -11.48 3.32
C LYS A 176 24.77 -11.37 2.93
N LEU A 177 24.47 -10.48 1.98
CA LEU A 177 23.12 -10.05 1.55
C LEU A 177 22.36 -11.01 0.61
N THR A 178 23.03 -11.82 -0.23
CA THR A 178 22.37 -12.48 -1.38
C THR A 178 21.66 -13.82 -1.12
N PRO A 179 22.15 -14.77 -0.30
CA PRO A 179 21.42 -16.03 -0.04
C PRO A 179 20.19 -15.83 0.85
N ARG A 180 20.19 -14.75 1.66
CA ARG A 180 19.24 -14.51 2.75
C ARG A 180 17.97 -13.78 2.34
N LEU A 181 18.02 -13.04 1.21
CA LEU A 181 16.86 -12.28 0.73
C LEU A 181 15.71 -13.22 0.32
N ALA A 182 16.04 -14.38 -0.25
CA ALA A 182 15.08 -15.41 -0.63
C ALA A 182 14.45 -16.12 0.58
N ASP A 183 15.23 -16.41 1.62
CA ASP A 183 14.71 -17.04 2.84
C ASP A 183 13.83 -16.08 3.65
N THR A 184 14.22 -14.80 3.69
CA THR A 184 13.45 -13.76 4.37
C THR A 184 12.14 -13.47 3.64
N SER A 185 12.16 -13.38 2.31
CA SER A 185 10.95 -13.18 1.50
C SER A 185 9.99 -14.37 1.60
N ARG A 186 10.49 -15.61 1.59
CA ARG A 186 9.68 -16.81 1.81
C ARG A 186 8.96 -16.76 3.16
N THR A 187 9.68 -16.36 4.20
CA THR A 187 9.13 -16.29 5.56
C THR A 187 8.03 -15.24 5.66
N LEU A 188 8.25 -14.06 5.09
CA LEU A 188 7.27 -12.97 5.08
C LEU A 188 6.01 -13.35 4.28
N TRP A 189 6.20 -14.04 3.16
CA TRP A 189 5.09 -14.57 2.37
C TRP A 189 4.21 -15.55 3.18
N ILE A 190 4.80 -16.42 4.00
CA ILE A 190 4.06 -17.33 4.88
C ILE A 190 3.26 -16.53 5.90
N THR A 191 3.87 -15.56 6.59
CA THR A 191 3.14 -14.75 7.60
C THR A 191 2.01 -13.94 7.00
N TYR A 192 2.23 -13.37 5.81
CA TYR A 192 1.22 -12.61 5.07
C TYR A 192 0.05 -13.49 4.63
N SER A 193 0.35 -14.67 4.09
CA SER A 193 -0.67 -15.65 3.67
C SER A 193 -1.47 -16.21 4.85
N LEU A 194 -0.82 -16.46 6.00
CA LEU A 194 -1.50 -16.90 7.22
C LEU A 194 -2.48 -15.84 7.74
N LEU A 195 -2.07 -14.57 7.75
CA LEU A 195 -2.95 -13.47 8.13
C LEU A 195 -4.13 -13.34 7.15
N GLY A 196 -3.88 -13.49 5.85
CA GLY A 196 -4.90 -13.55 4.80
C GLY A 196 -5.93 -14.65 5.05
N ILE A 197 -5.48 -15.89 5.25
CA ILE A 197 -6.36 -17.03 5.52
C ILE A 197 -7.18 -16.82 6.80
N ALA A 198 -6.55 -16.30 7.87
CA ALA A 198 -7.27 -15.97 9.10
C ALA A 198 -8.37 -14.92 8.86
N CYS A 199 -8.09 -13.89 8.06
CA CYS A 199 -9.06 -12.87 7.69
C CYS A 199 -10.25 -13.46 6.91
N ILE A 200 -9.98 -14.31 5.90
CA ILE A 200 -11.01 -14.99 5.10
C ILE A 200 -11.92 -15.84 6.00
N VAL A 201 -11.33 -16.60 6.92
CA VAL A 201 -12.10 -17.43 7.87
C VAL A 201 -12.97 -16.55 8.77
N CYS A 202 -12.44 -15.46 9.31
CA CYS A 202 -13.20 -14.53 10.15
C CYS A 202 -14.35 -13.86 9.38
N TYR A 203 -14.13 -13.41 8.14
CA TYR A 203 -15.20 -12.86 7.30
C TYR A 203 -16.28 -13.90 7.01
N ARG A 204 -15.88 -15.16 6.73
CA ARG A 204 -16.83 -16.25 6.50
C ARG A 204 -17.67 -16.54 7.74
N LEU A 205 -17.05 -16.53 8.94
CA LEU A 205 -17.76 -16.71 10.21
C LEU A 205 -18.66 -15.53 10.56
N ALA A 206 -18.31 -14.31 10.13
CA ALA A 206 -19.13 -13.11 10.28
C ALA A 206 -20.37 -13.10 9.37
N GLY A 207 -20.46 -14.01 8.39
CA GLY A 207 -21.64 -14.21 7.53
C GLY A 207 -21.43 -13.90 6.05
N MET A 208 -20.22 -13.50 5.62
CA MET A 208 -19.96 -13.24 4.20
C MET A 208 -20.04 -14.53 3.35
N PRO A 209 -20.55 -14.46 2.11
CA PRO A 209 -20.39 -15.54 1.12
C PRO A 209 -18.91 -15.89 0.92
N LEU A 210 -18.60 -17.16 0.61
CA LEU A 210 -17.21 -17.62 0.51
C LEU A 210 -16.39 -16.83 -0.52
N PHE A 211 -16.98 -16.51 -1.68
CA PHE A 211 -16.31 -15.75 -2.72
C PHE A 211 -15.95 -14.34 -2.24
N ASP A 212 -16.90 -13.64 -1.63
CA ASP A 212 -16.69 -12.31 -1.05
C ASP A 212 -15.65 -12.37 0.07
N ALA A 213 -15.74 -13.35 0.97
CA ALA A 213 -14.80 -13.52 2.07
C ALA A 213 -13.36 -13.73 1.57
N ILE A 214 -13.16 -14.45 0.46
CA ILE A 214 -11.84 -14.62 -0.17
C ILE A 214 -11.33 -13.29 -0.70
N CYS A 215 -12.12 -12.61 -1.54
CA CYS A 215 -11.75 -11.35 -2.18
C CYS A 215 -11.48 -10.24 -1.15
N HIS A 216 -12.40 -10.03 -0.20
CA HIS A 216 -12.26 -9.06 0.88
C HIS A 216 -11.13 -9.43 1.83
N GLY A 217 -10.91 -10.72 2.13
CA GLY A 217 -9.84 -11.15 3.02
C GLY A 217 -8.44 -10.85 2.47
N ILE A 218 -8.19 -11.17 1.19
CA ILE A 218 -6.89 -10.86 0.58
C ILE A 218 -6.69 -9.35 0.37
N SER A 219 -7.75 -8.62 0.03
CA SER A 219 -7.73 -7.16 -0.15
C SER A 219 -7.51 -6.39 1.16
N THR A 220 -8.17 -6.82 2.24
CA THR A 220 -8.01 -6.24 3.60
C THR A 220 -6.59 -6.43 4.11
N VAL A 221 -6.03 -7.64 3.96
CA VAL A 221 -4.71 -7.93 4.51
C VAL A 221 -3.60 -7.22 3.74
N SER A 222 -3.78 -6.99 2.43
CA SER A 222 -2.90 -6.15 1.63
C SER A 222 -3.00 -4.65 1.93
N LEU A 223 -4.02 -4.20 2.68
CA LEU A 223 -4.38 -2.79 2.83
C LEU A 223 -4.57 -2.14 1.46
N GLY A 224 -5.52 -2.67 0.69
CA GLY A 224 -5.74 -2.24 -0.70
C GLY A 224 -7.18 -1.95 -1.10
N GLY A 225 -8.18 -2.19 -0.24
CA GLY A 225 -9.48 -1.52 -0.34
C GLY A 225 -10.44 -1.95 -1.45
N PHE A 226 -10.02 -2.78 -2.39
CA PHE A 226 -10.95 -3.30 -3.39
C PHE A 226 -11.97 -4.24 -2.76
N SER A 227 -13.20 -4.08 -3.25
CA SER A 227 -14.40 -4.77 -2.82
C SER A 227 -15.04 -5.48 -4.02
N THR A 228 -15.83 -6.51 -3.74
CA THR A 228 -16.71 -7.15 -4.72
C THR A 228 -18.00 -6.38 -4.99
N HIS A 229 -18.35 -5.43 -4.12
CA HIS A 229 -19.55 -4.61 -4.16
C HIS A 229 -19.21 -3.11 -4.20
N SER A 230 -20.00 -2.32 -4.91
CA SER A 230 -19.80 -0.87 -5.08
C SER A 230 -19.89 -0.09 -3.75
N GLU A 231 -20.73 -0.55 -2.81
CA GLU A 231 -20.85 0.03 -1.47
C GLU A 231 -19.76 -0.43 -0.49
N SER A 232 -18.70 -1.09 -0.99
CA SER A 232 -17.62 -1.66 -0.17
C SER A 232 -18.15 -2.65 0.89
N ILE A 233 -17.70 -2.54 2.15
CA ILE A 233 -18.20 -3.33 3.28
C ILE A 233 -19.63 -2.93 3.68
N GLY A 234 -20.05 -1.70 3.33
CA GLY A 234 -21.39 -1.19 3.56
C GLY A 234 -22.51 -2.09 3.05
N TYR A 235 -22.28 -2.79 1.93
CA TYR A 235 -23.23 -3.74 1.33
C TYR A 235 -23.74 -4.80 2.32
N PHE A 236 -22.88 -5.28 3.23
CA PHE A 236 -23.24 -6.37 4.15
C PHE A 236 -24.08 -5.91 5.34
N ASN A 237 -24.08 -4.59 5.63
CA ASN A 237 -24.78 -3.95 6.76
C ASN A 237 -24.74 -4.79 8.05
N ASN A 238 -23.53 -5.24 8.43
CA ASN A 238 -23.32 -6.17 9.52
C ASN A 238 -22.11 -5.74 10.36
N TYR A 239 -22.37 -5.43 11.62
CA TYR A 239 -21.36 -5.03 12.60
C TYR A 239 -20.21 -6.03 12.77
N LEU A 240 -20.48 -7.33 12.66
CA LEU A 240 -19.41 -8.34 12.77
C LEU A 240 -18.43 -8.24 11.61
N VAL A 241 -18.92 -7.95 10.41
CA VAL A 241 -18.09 -7.78 9.21
C VAL A 241 -17.22 -6.54 9.36
N GLU A 242 -17.79 -5.43 9.80
CA GLU A 242 -17.04 -4.18 10.05
C GLU A 242 -15.97 -4.34 11.13
N LEU A 243 -16.27 -5.07 12.22
CA LEU A 243 -15.29 -5.37 13.27
C LEU A 243 -14.14 -6.24 12.74
N VAL A 244 -14.43 -7.24 11.89
CA VAL A 244 -13.38 -8.03 11.24
C VAL A 244 -12.56 -7.15 10.31
N ALA A 245 -13.19 -6.31 9.49
CA ALA A 245 -12.49 -5.42 8.57
C ALA A 245 -11.57 -4.44 9.30
N GLY A 246 -12.07 -3.74 10.32
CA GLY A 246 -11.30 -2.79 11.12
C GLY A 246 -10.15 -3.45 11.88
N SER A 247 -10.39 -4.62 12.49
CA SER A 247 -9.35 -5.33 13.24
C SER A 247 -8.23 -5.83 12.34
N PHE A 248 -8.54 -6.47 11.20
CA PHE A 248 -7.51 -6.93 10.26
C PHE A 248 -6.79 -5.78 9.55
N SER A 249 -7.45 -4.63 9.35
CA SER A 249 -6.79 -3.40 8.88
C SER A 249 -5.67 -2.98 9.84
N LEU A 250 -5.96 -2.92 11.15
CA LEU A 250 -4.94 -2.61 12.17
C LEU A 250 -3.85 -3.69 12.23
N LEU A 251 -4.21 -4.98 12.21
CA LEU A 251 -3.24 -6.08 12.31
C LEU A 251 -2.27 -6.11 11.12
N SER A 252 -2.75 -5.77 9.91
CA SER A 252 -1.92 -5.65 8.71
C SER A 252 -1.02 -4.41 8.69
N ALA A 253 -1.37 -3.37 9.45
CA ALA A 253 -0.52 -2.20 9.62
C ALA A 253 0.69 -2.44 10.54
N PHE A 254 0.80 -3.61 11.15
CA PHE A 254 1.96 -3.98 11.97
C PHE A 254 3.12 -4.45 11.10
N ASN A 255 4.33 -4.40 11.63
CA ASN A 255 5.51 -4.89 10.93
C ASN A 255 5.42 -6.43 10.76
N PHE A 256 5.43 -6.93 9.52
CA PHE A 256 5.37 -8.37 9.23
C PHE A 256 6.57 -9.16 9.81
N THR A 257 7.71 -8.49 10.02
CA THR A 257 8.85 -9.09 10.70
C THR A 257 8.54 -9.35 12.19
N LEU A 258 7.78 -8.47 12.85
CA LEU A 258 7.35 -8.68 14.23
C LEU A 258 6.37 -9.86 14.33
N TRP A 259 5.42 -9.97 13.38
CA TRP A 259 4.53 -11.12 13.28
C TRP A 259 5.30 -12.44 13.20
N TYR A 260 6.31 -12.50 12.34
CA TYR A 260 7.17 -13.67 12.24
C TYR A 260 7.87 -14.01 13.57
N ILE A 261 8.41 -13.00 14.27
CA ILE A 261 9.09 -13.20 15.56
C ILE A 261 8.11 -13.75 16.59
N VAL A 262 6.87 -13.26 16.63
CA VAL A 262 5.83 -13.75 17.55
C VAL A 262 5.49 -15.21 17.28
N ILE A 263 5.28 -15.57 16.01
CA ILE A 263 4.96 -16.93 15.60
C ILE A 263 6.12 -17.87 15.94
N SER A 264 7.36 -17.46 15.62
CA SER A 264 8.56 -18.26 15.86
C SER A 264 8.86 -18.46 17.34
N ARG A 265 8.72 -17.41 18.15
CA ARG A 265 8.98 -17.48 19.60
C ARG A 265 7.78 -17.99 20.39
N LYS A 266 6.59 -18.11 19.78
CA LYS A 266 5.32 -18.43 20.45
C LYS A 266 5.01 -17.49 21.64
N THR A 267 5.37 -16.21 21.51
CA THR A 267 5.14 -15.19 22.57
C THR A 267 4.75 -13.85 21.96
N ILE A 268 3.77 -13.17 22.57
CA ILE A 268 3.33 -11.81 22.16
C ILE A 268 4.18 -10.67 22.73
N LYS A 269 5.14 -10.98 23.62
CA LYS A 269 6.03 -9.99 24.25
C LYS A 269 6.73 -9.04 23.25
N PRO A 270 7.19 -9.48 22.07
CA PRO A 270 7.81 -8.59 21.08
C PRO A 270 6.87 -7.47 20.61
N LEU A 271 5.61 -7.79 20.29
CA LEU A 271 4.61 -6.77 19.90
C LEU A 271 4.40 -5.76 21.04
N ILE A 272 4.22 -6.26 22.26
CA ILE A 272 3.94 -5.39 23.40
C ILE A 272 5.12 -4.48 23.70
N ARG A 273 6.37 -4.87 23.45
CA ARG A 273 7.56 -4.05 23.79
C ARG A 273 7.95 -3.05 22.70
N ASP A 274 7.48 -3.24 21.47
CA ASP A 274 7.84 -2.38 20.36
C ASP A 274 7.29 -0.96 20.54
N ILE A 275 8.16 0.03 20.40
CA ILE A 275 7.82 1.43 20.68
C ILE A 275 7.04 2.04 19.51
N GLU A 276 7.36 1.62 18.28
CA GLU A 276 6.66 2.07 17.08
C GLU A 276 5.20 1.61 17.09
N LEU A 277 4.96 0.32 17.35
CA LEU A 277 3.62 -0.25 17.45
C LEU A 277 2.79 0.40 18.55
N ARG A 278 3.37 0.64 19.74
CA ARG A 278 2.68 1.36 20.82
C ARG A 278 2.27 2.77 20.41
N PHE A 279 3.17 3.47 19.71
CA PHE A 279 2.90 4.82 19.22
C PHE A 279 1.79 4.82 18.16
N PHE A 280 1.85 3.89 17.21
CA PHE A 280 0.80 3.67 16.20
C PHE A 280 -0.56 3.38 16.86
N LEU A 281 -0.63 2.42 17.79
CA LEU A 281 -1.88 2.04 18.45
C LEU A 281 -2.46 3.18 19.32
N LEU A 282 -1.61 3.99 19.96
CA LEU A 282 -2.05 5.15 20.73
C LEU A 282 -2.71 6.20 19.82
N ILE A 283 -2.13 6.46 18.65
CA ILE A 283 -2.69 7.39 17.67
C ILE A 283 -3.98 6.81 17.08
N ALA A 284 -4.00 5.52 16.72
CA ALA A 284 -5.18 4.85 16.21
C ALA A 284 -6.36 4.94 17.19
N LEU A 285 -6.11 4.65 18.47
CA LEU A 285 -7.13 4.78 19.51
C LEU A 285 -7.64 6.23 19.63
N GLY A 286 -6.75 7.23 19.56
CA GLY A 286 -7.13 8.63 19.57
C GLY A 286 -8.06 9.01 18.40
N VAL A 287 -7.73 8.57 17.18
CA VAL A 287 -8.54 8.81 15.98
C VAL A 287 -9.91 8.14 16.10
N ILE A 288 -9.95 6.89 16.57
CA ILE A 288 -11.21 6.13 16.78
C ILE A 288 -12.11 6.82 17.82
N ILE A 289 -11.55 7.28 18.95
CA ILE A 289 -12.32 7.96 20.00
C ILE A 289 -12.89 9.28 19.48
N VAL A 290 -12.07 10.10 18.81
CA VAL A 290 -12.50 11.41 18.30
C VAL A 290 -13.59 11.26 17.26
N THR A 291 -13.44 10.32 16.32
CA THR A 291 -14.43 10.08 15.26
C THR A 291 -15.72 9.51 15.83
N SER A 292 -15.63 8.53 16.73
CA SER A 292 -16.81 7.96 17.41
C SER A 292 -17.59 9.02 18.19
N PHE A 293 -16.89 9.90 18.92
CA PHE A 293 -17.51 11.01 19.63
C PHE A 293 -18.21 12.00 18.70
N GLN A 294 -17.58 12.38 17.58
CA GLN A 294 -18.17 13.33 16.63
C GLN A 294 -19.47 12.81 16.01
N VAL A 295 -19.46 11.55 15.56
CA VAL A 295 -20.62 10.94 14.90
C VAL A 295 -21.76 10.67 15.90
N TRP A 296 -21.42 10.29 17.14
CA TRP A 296 -22.39 10.15 18.23
C TRP A 296 -23.01 11.50 18.62
N HIS A 297 -22.19 12.54 18.79
CA HIS A 297 -22.65 13.87 19.20
C HIS A 297 -23.65 14.49 18.20
N ILE A 298 -23.50 14.18 16.91
CA ILE A 298 -24.40 14.66 15.84
C ILE A 298 -25.68 13.81 15.75
N GLY A 299 -25.74 12.67 16.45
CA GLY A 299 -26.90 11.79 16.49
C GLY A 299 -27.10 10.97 15.21
N MET A 300 -26.03 10.70 14.44
CA MET A 300 -26.13 9.86 13.24
C MET A 300 -26.39 8.38 13.58
N TYR A 301 -25.80 7.88 14.66
CA TYR A 301 -25.96 6.51 15.12
C TYR A 301 -26.11 6.46 16.64
N ASP A 302 -26.64 5.34 17.15
CA ASP A 302 -26.61 5.02 18.58
C ASP A 302 -25.17 4.84 19.07
N LEU A 303 -24.92 4.99 20.37
CA LEU A 303 -23.58 4.89 20.97
C LEU A 303 -22.79 3.64 20.50
N HIS A 304 -23.46 2.49 20.42
CA HIS A 304 -22.86 1.24 19.96
C HIS A 304 -22.53 1.27 18.45
N GLY A 305 -23.46 1.75 17.62
CA GLY A 305 -23.26 1.90 16.18
C GLY A 305 -22.17 2.93 15.86
N SER A 306 -22.18 4.07 16.55
CA SER A 306 -21.13 5.09 16.42
C SER A 306 -19.75 4.53 16.74
N PHE A 307 -19.61 3.65 17.73
CA PHE A 307 -18.32 3.03 18.01
C PHE A 307 -17.87 2.08 16.90
N ILE A 308 -18.75 1.21 16.41
CA ILE A 308 -18.37 0.18 15.42
C ILE A 308 -18.07 0.79 14.06
N HIS A 309 -18.97 1.63 13.54
CA HIS A 309 -18.76 2.29 12.25
C HIS A 309 -17.52 3.19 12.28
N SER A 310 -17.31 3.96 13.36
CA SER A 310 -16.10 4.78 13.50
C SER A 310 -14.85 3.94 13.73
N PHE A 311 -14.90 2.85 14.49
CA PHE A 311 -13.78 1.92 14.64
C PHE A 311 -13.34 1.39 13.28
N PHE A 312 -14.29 0.92 12.46
CA PHE A 312 -13.99 0.38 11.15
C PHE A 312 -13.46 1.44 10.19
N LEU A 313 -14.19 2.54 9.98
CA LEU A 313 -13.79 3.57 9.02
C LEU A 313 -12.49 4.26 9.43
N ALA A 314 -12.31 4.56 10.72
CA ALA A 314 -11.06 5.14 11.22
C ALA A 314 -9.87 4.18 11.07
N SER A 315 -10.06 2.91 11.41
CA SER A 315 -9.01 1.91 11.21
C SER A 315 -8.65 1.79 9.73
N SER A 316 -9.66 1.72 8.86
CA SER A 316 -9.49 1.60 7.41
C SER A 316 -8.76 2.79 6.79
N MET A 317 -9.15 4.02 7.12
CA MET A 317 -8.52 5.22 6.56
C MET A 317 -7.14 5.49 7.14
N LEU A 318 -6.92 5.24 8.44
CA LEU A 318 -5.63 5.41 9.09
C LEU A 318 -4.59 4.41 8.58
N THR A 319 -5.00 3.18 8.26
CA THR A 319 -4.09 2.15 7.75
C THR A 319 -4.05 2.11 6.23
N ASP A 320 -4.59 3.12 5.55
CA ASP A 320 -4.67 3.15 4.09
C ASP A 320 -5.32 1.90 3.48
N ASN A 321 -6.24 1.24 4.19
CA ASN A 321 -6.92 0.07 3.64
C ASN A 321 -7.93 0.51 2.59
N GLY A 322 -8.73 1.55 2.85
CA GLY A 322 -9.64 2.07 1.83
C GLY A 322 -10.98 1.36 1.69
N LEU A 323 -11.35 0.51 2.65
CA LEU A 323 -12.71 -0.01 2.75
C LEU A 323 -13.61 1.02 3.46
N ALA A 324 -14.84 1.17 2.98
CA ALA A 324 -15.79 2.16 3.48
C ALA A 324 -17.10 1.54 3.99
N THR A 325 -17.76 2.28 4.88
CA THR A 325 -19.16 2.07 5.27
C THR A 325 -20.09 2.68 4.24
N GLN A 326 -21.34 2.19 4.16
CA GLN A 326 -22.33 2.63 3.16
C GLN A 326 -22.52 4.15 3.14
N ASP A 327 -22.62 4.78 4.32
CA ASP A 327 -22.97 6.20 4.46
C ASP A 327 -21.77 7.14 4.63
N TYR A 328 -20.53 6.71 4.39
CA TYR A 328 -19.37 7.54 4.75
C TYR A 328 -19.36 8.90 4.02
N ALA A 329 -19.93 8.98 2.81
CA ALA A 329 -20.07 10.23 2.06
C ALA A 329 -21.01 11.23 2.75
N ASN A 330 -21.96 10.76 3.56
CA ASN A 330 -22.93 11.56 4.30
C ASN A 330 -22.42 11.96 5.69
N TRP A 331 -21.25 11.47 6.10
CA TRP A 331 -20.68 11.84 7.39
C TRP A 331 -20.31 13.33 7.43
N PRO A 332 -20.24 13.93 8.64
CA PRO A 332 -19.94 15.33 8.77
C PRO A 332 -18.59 15.65 8.13
N THR A 333 -18.54 16.70 7.32
CA THR A 333 -17.35 17.03 6.52
C THR A 333 -16.10 17.17 7.39
N HIS A 334 -16.22 17.74 8.59
CA HIS A 334 -15.09 17.87 9.51
C HIS A 334 -14.54 16.52 9.99
N THR A 335 -15.39 15.51 10.17
CA THR A 335 -14.98 14.14 10.54
C THR A 335 -14.24 13.48 9.38
N ILE A 336 -14.74 13.63 8.15
CA ILE A 336 -14.08 13.06 6.97
C ILE A 336 -12.76 13.77 6.68
N VAL A 337 -12.68 15.11 6.79
CA VAL A 337 -11.41 15.82 6.64
C VAL A 337 -10.40 15.40 7.71
N PHE A 338 -10.85 15.17 8.95
CA PHE A 338 -10.00 14.64 10.01
C PHE A 338 -9.47 13.24 9.67
N LEU A 339 -10.34 12.34 9.17
CA LEU A 339 -9.96 11.00 8.75
C LEU A 339 -9.02 11.00 7.53
N LEU A 340 -9.29 11.81 6.52
CA LEU A 340 -8.41 12.03 5.36
C LEU A 340 -7.04 12.59 5.78
N SER A 341 -7.01 13.48 6.77
CA SER A 341 -5.75 13.98 7.33
C SER A 341 -5.00 12.87 8.08
N SER A 342 -5.75 11.96 8.72
CA SER A 342 -5.16 10.82 9.44
C SER A 342 -4.53 9.78 8.51
N SER A 343 -4.95 9.64 7.25
CA SER A 343 -4.33 8.69 6.31
C SER A 343 -2.89 9.06 5.92
N PHE A 344 -2.48 10.32 6.11
CA PHE A 344 -1.07 10.67 6.01
C PHE A 344 -0.23 9.98 7.08
N PHE A 345 -0.83 9.65 8.23
CA PHE A 345 -0.25 8.82 9.27
C PHE A 345 -0.38 7.34 8.91
N GLY A 346 0.64 6.81 8.22
CA GLY A 346 0.68 5.41 7.85
C GLY A 346 1.10 4.48 8.99
N GLY A 347 1.04 3.18 8.70
CA GLY A 347 1.34 2.09 9.63
C GLY A 347 2.83 1.95 10.02
N CYS A 348 3.16 0.82 10.64
CA CYS A 348 4.52 0.52 11.04
C CYS A 348 5.42 0.27 9.82
N ILE A 349 6.72 0.53 9.93
CA ILE A 349 7.70 0.14 8.90
C ILE A 349 7.67 -1.37 8.70
N GLY A 350 7.71 -1.80 7.43
CA GLY A 350 7.62 -3.22 7.07
C GLY A 350 6.20 -3.79 7.11
N SER A 351 5.18 -2.94 7.21
CA SER A 351 3.77 -3.26 6.89
C SER A 351 3.45 -2.98 5.42
N THR A 352 2.27 -3.39 4.96
CA THR A 352 1.73 -3.10 3.62
C THR A 352 1.12 -1.70 3.49
N CYS A 353 0.98 -0.98 4.60
CA CYS A 353 0.33 0.33 4.67
C CYS A 353 0.97 1.33 3.72
N GLY A 354 0.24 2.34 3.26
CA GLY A 354 0.82 3.46 2.55
C GLY A 354 1.30 4.56 3.49
N GLY A 355 1.14 5.80 3.04
CA GLY A 355 1.35 7.01 3.82
C GLY A 355 2.78 7.24 4.36
N ILE A 356 2.90 8.23 5.24
CA ILE A 356 4.15 8.48 5.98
C ILE A 356 4.18 7.54 7.19
N LYS A 357 5.10 6.57 7.17
CA LYS A 357 5.22 5.54 8.22
C LYS A 357 5.28 6.12 9.63
N SER A 358 4.60 5.45 10.57
CA SER A 358 4.51 5.85 11.98
C SER A 358 5.88 6.11 12.66
N LEU A 359 6.94 5.35 12.33
CA LEU A 359 8.28 5.64 12.84
C LEU A 359 8.77 7.04 12.47
N ARG A 360 8.48 7.53 11.26
CA ARG A 360 8.90 8.87 10.82
C ARG A 360 8.22 9.94 11.66
N PHE A 361 6.93 9.79 11.94
CA PHE A 361 6.23 10.68 12.87
C PHE A 361 6.76 10.58 14.30
N LEU A 362 7.11 9.39 14.78
CA LEU A 362 7.71 9.21 16.11
C LEU A 362 9.06 9.94 16.22
N ILE A 363 9.91 9.84 15.18
CA ILE A 363 11.19 10.55 15.10
C ILE A 363 10.96 12.06 15.07
N LEU A 364 10.04 12.56 14.22
CA LEU A 364 9.67 13.97 14.15
C LEU A 364 9.18 14.50 15.50
N PHE A 365 8.26 13.78 16.16
CA PHE A 365 7.73 14.16 17.46
C PHE A 365 8.83 14.26 18.53
N LYS A 366 9.72 13.25 18.58
CA LYS A 366 10.85 13.28 19.52
C LYS A 366 11.85 14.38 19.20
N GLN A 367 12.08 14.68 17.92
CA GLN A 367 12.91 15.80 17.50
C GLN A 367 12.29 17.14 17.91
N SER A 368 10.98 17.34 17.70
CA SER A 368 10.30 18.56 18.14
C SER A 368 10.43 18.76 19.65
N LYS A 369 10.25 17.69 20.44
CA LYS A 369 10.46 17.74 21.90
C LYS A 369 11.93 18.05 22.25
N HIS A 370 12.87 17.47 21.50
CA HIS A 370 14.29 17.72 21.68
C HIS A 370 14.64 19.19 21.40
N GLU A 371 14.16 19.79 20.32
CA GLU A 371 14.35 21.21 19.99
C GLU A 371 13.76 22.13 21.07
N ILE A 372 12.54 21.86 21.53
CA ILE A 372 11.91 22.63 22.62
C ILE A 372 12.78 22.58 23.89
N ASN A 373 13.29 21.40 24.24
CA ASN A 373 14.17 21.25 25.38
C ASN A 373 15.52 21.95 25.16
N GLN A 374 16.08 21.91 23.95
CA GLN A 374 17.32 22.60 23.61
C GLN A 374 17.18 24.12 23.73
N LEU A 375 16.03 24.67 23.32
CA LEU A 375 15.73 26.10 23.49
C LEU A 375 15.69 26.50 24.97
N SER A 376 15.12 25.63 25.82
CA SER A 376 15.11 25.87 27.28
C SER A 376 16.48 25.70 27.94
N HIS A 377 17.31 24.79 27.44
CA HIS A 377 18.64 24.47 27.99
C HIS A 377 19.69 24.40 26.87
N PRO A 378 20.21 25.54 26.38
CA PRO A 378 21.07 25.60 25.19
C PRO A 378 22.39 24.82 25.29
N ARG A 379 22.86 24.55 26.52
CA ARG A 379 24.11 23.81 26.78
C ARG A 379 23.88 22.31 27.04
N ALA A 380 22.64 21.85 27.08
CA ALA A 380 22.35 20.44 27.30
C ALA A 380 22.76 19.63 26.06
N LEU A 381 23.46 18.51 26.29
CA LEU A 381 23.77 17.51 25.26
C LEU A 381 22.64 16.47 25.25
N LEU A 382 21.54 16.81 24.58
CA LEU A 382 20.41 15.92 24.42
C LEU A 382 20.62 15.05 23.16
N SER A 383 20.04 13.86 23.13
CA SER A 383 20.01 13.01 21.94
C SER A 383 18.63 12.42 21.74
N VAL A 384 18.22 12.25 20.48
CA VAL A 384 16.95 11.59 20.17
C VAL A 384 17.15 10.09 20.21
N ASN A 385 16.41 9.42 21.11
CA ASN A 385 16.47 7.98 21.29
C ASN A 385 15.14 7.32 20.90
N VAL A 386 15.20 6.27 20.08
CA VAL A 386 14.08 5.38 19.77
C VAL A 386 14.51 3.94 20.07
N GLY A 387 13.73 3.21 20.88
CA GLY A 387 14.01 1.80 21.17
C GLY A 387 15.31 1.55 21.94
N GLY A 388 15.78 2.51 22.73
CA GLY A 388 17.08 2.40 23.42
C GLY A 388 18.28 2.75 22.54
N LYS A 389 18.07 3.20 21.29
CA LYS A 389 19.14 3.55 20.34
C LYS A 389 19.06 4.99 19.89
N ILE A 390 20.24 5.59 19.72
CA ILE A 390 20.39 6.97 19.27
C ILE A 390 20.09 7.06 17.77
N VAL A 391 19.22 7.99 17.39
CA VAL A 391 18.95 8.34 16.00
C VAL A 391 20.09 9.23 15.51
N THR A 392 20.74 8.85 14.41
CA THR A 392 21.84 9.63 13.84
C THR A 392 21.34 10.81 13.01
N ASP A 393 22.14 11.87 12.89
CA ASP A 393 21.80 13.05 12.09
C ASP A 393 21.48 12.73 10.62
N ARG A 394 22.11 11.69 10.07
CA ARG A 394 21.81 11.21 8.70
C ARG A 394 20.37 10.71 8.59
N VAL A 395 19.89 9.94 9.58
CA VAL A 395 18.50 9.47 9.61
C VAL A 395 17.57 10.66 9.81
N MET A 396 17.88 11.57 10.74
CA MET A 396 17.07 12.77 11.00
C MET A 396 16.88 13.62 9.74
N ARG A 397 17.98 13.98 9.05
CA ARG A 397 17.93 14.74 7.80
C ARG A 397 17.11 14.03 6.74
N SER A 398 17.24 12.71 6.63
CA SER A 398 16.44 11.95 5.67
C SER A 398 14.95 11.96 6.00
N VAL A 399 14.57 11.93 7.28
CA VAL A 399 13.16 12.01 7.69
C VAL A 399 12.59 13.39 7.38
N TRP A 400 13.34 14.47 7.65
CA TRP A 400 12.92 15.84 7.30
C TRP A 400 12.76 16.03 5.80
N SER A 401 13.76 15.61 5.03
CA SER A 401 13.70 15.74 3.57
C SER A 401 12.58 14.88 2.97
N PHE A 402 12.31 13.69 3.53
CA PHE A 402 11.16 12.88 3.12
C PHE A 402 9.84 13.63 3.38
N PHE A 403 9.64 14.13 4.60
CA PHE A 403 8.42 14.84 4.99
C PHE A 403 8.18 16.09 4.14
N PHE A 404 9.25 16.85 3.87
CA PHE A 404 9.21 18.02 2.99
C PHE A 404 8.78 17.65 1.57
N LEU A 405 9.43 16.65 0.96
CA LEU A 405 9.10 16.21 -0.40
C LEU A 405 7.67 15.68 -0.47
N TYR A 406 7.25 14.88 0.51
CA TYR A 406 5.89 14.34 0.58
C TYR A 406 4.83 15.45 0.60
N THR A 407 5.04 16.45 1.45
CA THR A 407 4.16 17.62 1.55
C THR A 407 4.16 18.42 0.25
N LEU A 408 5.34 18.64 -0.36
CA LEU A 408 5.48 19.39 -1.60
C LEU A 408 4.75 18.72 -2.77
N PHE A 409 4.89 17.41 -2.96
CA PHE A 409 4.16 16.68 -4.01
C PHE A 409 2.66 16.64 -3.75
N THR A 410 2.25 16.47 -2.48
CA THR A 410 0.83 16.52 -2.10
C THR A 410 0.22 17.87 -2.47
N VAL A 411 0.83 18.98 -2.05
CA VAL A 411 0.35 20.34 -2.37
C VAL A 411 0.37 20.59 -3.87
N PHE A 412 1.43 20.15 -4.57
CA PHE A 412 1.52 20.29 -6.02
C PHE A 412 0.35 19.61 -6.73
N PHE A 413 0.05 18.34 -6.41
CA PHE A 413 -1.06 17.63 -7.05
C PHE A 413 -2.42 18.26 -6.72
N ILE A 414 -2.62 18.75 -5.49
CA ILE A 414 -3.87 19.45 -5.11
C ILE A 414 -4.05 20.71 -5.95
N LEU A 415 -3.00 21.52 -6.10
CA LEU A 415 -3.06 22.76 -6.89
C LEU A 415 -3.29 22.48 -8.37
N VAL A 416 -2.70 21.41 -8.93
CA VAL A 416 -2.93 21.01 -10.32
C VAL A 416 -4.38 20.58 -10.53
N LEU A 417 -4.95 19.74 -9.66
CA LEU A 417 -6.37 19.35 -9.77
C LEU A 417 -7.30 20.55 -9.59
N ASN A 418 -7.00 21.45 -8.65
CA ASN A 418 -7.81 22.66 -8.48
C ASN A 418 -7.73 23.58 -9.70
N GLY A 419 -6.55 23.73 -10.31
CA GLY A 419 -6.35 24.45 -11.57
C GLY A 419 -7.08 23.82 -12.77
N MET A 420 -7.45 22.54 -12.68
CA MET A 420 -8.27 21.84 -13.68
C MET A 420 -9.78 22.01 -13.45
N GLY A 421 -10.19 22.72 -12.40
CA GLY A 421 -11.59 23.07 -12.11
C GLY A 421 -12.26 22.25 -11.02
N TYR A 422 -11.55 21.31 -10.37
CA TYR A 422 -12.09 20.57 -9.22
C TYR A 422 -12.06 21.44 -7.95
N ASP A 423 -13.09 21.34 -7.10
CA ASP A 423 -13.10 22.07 -5.83
C ASP A 423 -11.98 21.60 -4.90
N PHE A 424 -11.63 22.42 -3.90
CA PHE A 424 -10.51 22.15 -3.01
C PHE A 424 -10.68 20.85 -2.23
N LEU A 425 -11.91 20.53 -1.80
CA LEU A 425 -12.16 19.37 -0.97
C LEU A 425 -12.07 18.08 -1.77
N THR A 426 -12.67 18.04 -2.97
CA THR A 426 -12.51 16.93 -3.91
C THR A 426 -11.03 16.77 -4.29
N SER A 427 -10.31 17.86 -4.55
CA SER A 427 -8.88 17.81 -4.90
C SER A 427 -8.03 17.26 -3.76
N PHE A 428 -8.24 17.73 -2.53
CA PHE A 428 -7.55 17.24 -1.34
C PHE A 428 -7.82 15.76 -1.09
N ALA A 429 -9.09 15.34 -1.11
CA ALA A 429 -9.47 13.96 -0.87
C ALA A 429 -8.92 13.02 -1.94
N THR A 430 -9.02 13.41 -3.22
CA THR A 430 -8.51 12.62 -4.35
C THR A 430 -7.00 12.43 -4.26
N VAL A 431 -6.25 13.49 -3.96
CA VAL A 431 -4.79 13.40 -3.81
C VAL A 431 -4.41 12.59 -2.58
N ALA A 432 -5.06 12.82 -1.42
CA ALA A 432 -4.82 12.03 -0.21
C ALA A 432 -5.08 10.54 -0.46
N ALA A 433 -6.19 10.20 -1.13
CA ALA A 433 -6.52 8.84 -1.52
C ALA A 433 -5.43 8.18 -2.39
N CYS A 434 -4.90 8.92 -3.36
CA CYS A 434 -3.93 8.37 -4.31
C CYS A 434 -2.50 8.33 -3.74
N ILE A 435 -2.01 9.44 -3.18
CA ILE A 435 -0.62 9.53 -2.71
C ILE A 435 -0.37 8.71 -1.45
N ASN A 436 -1.37 8.58 -0.57
CA ASN A 436 -1.26 7.70 0.61
C ASN A 436 -1.59 6.24 0.26
N ASN A 437 -2.01 5.93 -0.97
CA ASN A 437 -2.52 4.63 -1.39
C ASN A 437 -3.71 4.15 -0.53
N MET A 438 -4.62 5.05 -0.15
CA MET A 438 -5.82 4.77 0.66
C MET A 438 -7.08 4.53 -0.20
N GLY A 439 -7.20 5.12 -1.39
CA GLY A 439 -8.28 4.81 -2.33
C GLY A 439 -9.66 5.42 -2.09
N LEU A 440 -9.96 5.91 -0.88
CA LEU A 440 -11.24 6.58 -0.59
C LEU A 440 -11.23 8.07 -0.93
N GLY A 441 -12.01 8.45 -1.95
CA GLY A 441 -12.26 9.86 -2.28
C GLY A 441 -13.34 10.50 -1.41
N PHE A 442 -13.57 11.79 -1.61
CA PHE A 442 -14.67 12.54 -1.00
C PHE A 442 -15.11 13.66 -1.94
N GLY A 443 -16.31 14.20 -1.75
CA GLY A 443 -16.91 15.13 -2.70
C GLY A 443 -17.25 14.40 -4.00
N ALA A 444 -16.82 14.93 -5.14
CA ALA A 444 -17.15 14.32 -6.44
C ALA A 444 -16.56 12.91 -6.62
N THR A 445 -15.45 12.58 -5.94
CA THR A 445 -14.79 11.27 -6.02
C THR A 445 -15.22 10.29 -4.92
N ALA A 446 -16.29 10.59 -4.17
CA ALA A 446 -16.78 9.72 -3.12
C ALA A 446 -17.36 8.39 -3.64
N SER A 447 -18.09 8.42 -4.75
CA SER A 447 -18.67 7.22 -5.37
C SER A 447 -17.67 6.52 -6.30
N SER A 448 -16.97 7.30 -7.13
CA SER A 448 -16.08 6.78 -8.16
C SER A 448 -15.11 7.86 -8.61
N PHE A 449 -13.90 7.44 -9.00
CA PHE A 449 -12.90 8.30 -9.63
C PHE A 449 -13.15 8.45 -11.14
N GLY A 450 -14.20 7.82 -11.68
CA GLY A 450 -14.62 7.92 -13.08
C GLY A 450 -14.93 9.34 -13.52
N VAL A 451 -15.38 10.20 -12.58
CA VAL A 451 -15.64 11.63 -12.76
C VAL A 451 -14.39 12.46 -13.10
N LEU A 452 -13.20 11.92 -12.86
CA LEU A 452 -11.95 12.59 -13.20
C LEU A 452 -11.74 12.55 -14.72
N ASN A 453 -11.24 13.66 -15.27
CA ASN A 453 -10.81 13.67 -16.66
C ASN A 453 -9.52 12.85 -16.85
N ASP A 454 -9.19 12.55 -18.10
CA ASP A 454 -8.08 11.67 -18.44
C ASP A 454 -6.73 12.16 -17.89
N ILE A 455 -6.48 13.47 -17.97
CA ILE A 455 -5.23 14.08 -17.47
C ILE A 455 -5.13 13.92 -15.94
N ALA A 456 -6.22 14.13 -15.22
CA ALA A 456 -6.28 13.94 -13.77
C ALA A 456 -6.05 12.47 -13.40
N LYS A 457 -6.62 11.52 -14.16
CA LYS A 457 -6.37 10.09 -13.97
C LYS A 457 -4.90 9.73 -14.16
N TYR A 458 -4.23 10.24 -15.20
CA TYR A 458 -2.77 10.04 -15.38
C TYR A 458 -1.96 10.61 -14.21
N LEU A 459 -2.31 11.80 -13.75
CA LEU A 459 -1.65 12.45 -12.62
C LEU A 459 -1.80 11.63 -11.33
N MET A 460 -3.00 11.10 -11.09
CA MET A 460 -3.29 10.26 -9.93
C MET A 460 -2.57 8.90 -10.02
N CYS A 461 -2.44 8.30 -11.20
CA CYS A 461 -1.59 7.11 -11.40
C CYS A 461 -0.13 7.39 -10.99
N ILE A 462 0.41 8.55 -11.35
CA ILE A 462 1.76 8.98 -10.95
C ILE A 462 1.82 9.17 -9.42
N ALA A 463 0.81 9.80 -8.82
CA ALA A 463 0.74 10.01 -7.37
C ALA A 463 0.73 8.68 -6.60
N MET A 464 -0.03 7.68 -7.05
CA MET A 464 -0.07 6.34 -6.45
C MET A 464 1.30 5.65 -6.48
N ILE A 465 2.00 5.71 -7.63
CA ILE A 465 3.34 5.11 -7.77
C ILE A 465 4.36 5.85 -6.90
N LEU A 466 4.30 7.19 -6.83
CA LEU A 466 5.18 7.99 -5.98
C LEU A 466 4.99 7.68 -4.50
N GLY A 467 3.73 7.60 -4.06
CA GLY A 467 3.37 7.19 -2.70
C GLY A 467 3.93 5.83 -2.35
N ARG A 468 3.64 4.83 -3.20
CA ARG A 468 4.03 3.44 -3.01
C ARG A 468 5.53 3.23 -2.94
N LEU A 469 6.28 4.01 -3.73
CA LEU A 469 7.74 3.95 -3.77
C LEU A 469 8.42 4.82 -2.72
N GLU A 470 7.69 5.50 -1.84
CA GLU A 470 8.25 6.45 -0.88
C GLU A 470 9.07 7.57 -1.54
N ILE A 471 8.65 8.02 -2.73
CA ILE A 471 9.12 9.20 -3.48
C ILE A 471 10.60 9.15 -3.96
N TYR A 472 11.56 8.88 -3.07
CA TYR A 472 13.00 8.89 -3.37
C TYR A 472 13.45 7.98 -4.51
N PRO A 473 13.01 6.71 -4.58
CA PRO A 473 13.39 5.80 -5.66
C PRO A 473 13.00 6.32 -7.04
N VAL A 474 11.94 7.14 -7.14
CA VAL A 474 11.51 7.76 -8.40
C VAL A 474 12.33 9.03 -8.66
N ILE A 475 12.47 9.92 -7.68
CA ILE A 475 13.20 11.19 -7.85
C ILE A 475 14.67 10.96 -8.20
N ILE A 476 15.32 9.96 -7.62
CA ILE A 476 16.74 9.70 -7.87
C ILE A 476 17.03 9.41 -9.35
N LEU A 477 16.06 8.84 -10.08
CA LEU A 477 16.18 8.60 -11.53
C LEU A 477 16.21 9.88 -12.35
N PHE A 478 15.67 10.98 -11.84
CA PHE A 478 15.72 12.30 -12.48
C PHE A 478 17.00 13.07 -12.13
N SER A 479 17.82 12.57 -11.20
CA SER A 479 19.08 13.22 -10.81
C SER A 479 20.20 12.95 -11.81
N GLY A 480 20.82 14.00 -12.34
CA GLY A 480 22.00 13.87 -13.22
C GLY A 480 23.19 13.16 -12.57
N PHE A 481 23.31 13.19 -11.24
CA PHE A 481 24.37 12.49 -10.50
C PHE A 481 24.24 10.96 -10.56
N PHE A 482 22.99 10.47 -10.58
CA PHE A 482 22.68 9.04 -10.65
C PHE A 482 23.16 8.39 -11.96
N TRP A 483 23.16 9.15 -13.06
CA TRP A 483 23.57 8.66 -14.39
C TRP A 483 25.06 8.78 -14.68
N ARG A 484 25.81 9.57 -13.88
CA ARG A 484 27.25 9.77 -14.03
C ARG A 484 28.11 8.75 -13.26
N SER A 485 27.51 8.08 -12.27
CA SER A 485 28.11 6.99 -11.47
C SER A 485 27.92 5.63 -12.15
#